data_AF-A0AAD4HUR9-F1
#
_entry.id   AF-A0AAD4HUR9-F1
#
_cell.length_a   1.000
_cell.length_b   1.000
_cell.length_c   1.000
_cell.angle_alpha   90.00
_cell.angle_beta   90.00
_cell.angle_gamma   90.00
#
_symmetry.space_group_name_H-M   'P 1'
#
loop_
_entity.id
_entity.type
_entity.pdbx_description
1 polymer ?
#
loop_
_entity_poly.entity_id
_entity_poly.type
_entity_poly.pdbx_seq_one_letter_code
_entity_poly.pdbx_strand_id
1 'polypeptide(L)'
;MVDIMFTNRGPAILGYRLLHAAVDRLSDPASVLELGQSNGFAQDPVENILRTNAFQTPLGGVPHIALYPTVSRINHACKPNAYTRFMPETLQVSIGAAKAIQPGEEITISYITLGDPTPTRAQKLQQWGFTCSCALCTAPAHEREASDARRRQIETLRDDAVRAFQAGRPYQALRFTRQVVGLLPAEELFPLYSEQYENMARIFYVLRDMENAEKYANMSLGVLREQGYLEYGDGESRKGELERLWARFEEEEGGRY
;
A
#
# COMPACT_ATOMS: atom_id res chain seq x y z
N MET A 1 8.25 -2.27 8.85
CA MET A 1 9.68 -2.36 9.24
C MET A 1 9.97 -3.79 9.58
N VAL A 2 10.96 -4.40 8.93
CA VAL A 2 11.27 -5.82 9.00
C VAL A 2 11.87 -6.18 10.36
N ASP A 3 11.47 -7.31 10.97
CA ASP A 3 12.19 -7.88 12.12
C ASP A 3 12.88 -9.21 11.79
N ILE A 4 13.60 -9.20 10.68
CA ILE A 4 14.77 -10.07 10.45
C ILE A 4 15.90 -9.80 11.44
N MET A 5 15.73 -8.85 12.37
CA MET A 5 16.68 -8.64 13.46
C MET A 5 16.58 -9.73 14.52
N PHE A 6 15.71 -10.75 14.41
CA PHE A 6 15.80 -11.89 15.34
C PHE A 6 17.12 -12.66 15.19
N THR A 7 17.74 -12.65 14.00
CA THR A 7 19.15 -13.09 13.83
C THR A 7 20.13 -12.18 14.58
N ASN A 8 19.73 -10.96 14.94
CA ASN A 8 20.55 -9.99 15.67
C ASN A 8 20.13 -9.78 17.14
N ARG A 9 18.94 -10.26 17.56
CA ARG A 9 18.38 -10.13 18.92
C ARG A 9 18.58 -11.37 19.79
N GLY A 10 19.05 -12.47 19.18
CA GLY A 10 19.57 -13.67 19.85
C GLY A 10 20.89 -14.11 19.22
N PRO A 11 21.42 -15.30 19.55
CA PRO A 11 22.60 -15.82 18.85
C PRO A 11 22.29 -15.96 17.36
N ALA A 12 22.99 -15.23 16.49
CA ALA A 12 22.71 -15.20 15.04
C ALA A 12 22.63 -16.57 14.39
N ILE A 13 23.49 -17.49 14.85
CA ILE A 13 23.48 -18.91 14.47
C ILE A 13 22.13 -19.58 14.72
N LEU A 14 21.46 -19.28 15.84
CA LEU A 14 20.13 -19.83 16.12
C LEU A 14 19.10 -19.27 15.14
N GLY A 15 19.18 -17.97 14.83
CA GLY A 15 18.30 -17.33 13.87
C GLY A 15 18.39 -17.96 12.48
N TYR A 16 19.61 -18.11 11.95
CA TYR A 16 19.83 -18.77 10.66
C TYR A 16 19.39 -20.24 10.68
N ARG A 17 19.67 -20.99 11.76
CA ARG A 17 19.19 -22.38 11.89
C ARG A 17 17.68 -22.48 11.80
N LEU A 18 16.95 -21.54 12.41
CA LEU A 18 15.49 -21.51 12.33
C LEU A 18 14.99 -21.18 10.93
N LEU A 19 15.64 -20.26 10.21
CA LEU A 19 15.30 -19.94 8.82
C LEU A 19 15.47 -21.14 7.89
N HIS A 20 16.65 -21.77 7.93
CA HIS A 20 16.93 -22.97 7.12
C HIS A 20 15.98 -24.11 7.48
N ALA A 21 15.77 -24.38 8.77
CA ALA A 21 14.87 -25.43 9.18
C ALA A 21 13.39 -25.13 8.87
N ALA A 22 13.01 -23.87 8.66
CA ALA A 22 11.68 -23.52 8.14
C ALA A 22 11.57 -23.85 6.65
N VAL A 23 12.60 -23.53 5.86
CA VAL A 23 12.65 -23.86 4.42
C VAL A 23 12.68 -25.37 4.19
N ASP A 24 13.49 -26.11 4.95
CA ASP A 24 13.61 -27.58 4.84
C ASP A 24 12.30 -28.33 5.16
N ARG A 25 11.39 -27.68 5.91
CA ARG A 25 10.09 -28.25 6.29
C ARG A 25 8.97 -27.89 5.31
N LEU A 26 9.24 -27.08 4.29
CA LEU A 26 8.27 -26.80 3.25
C LEU A 26 8.02 -28.07 2.42
N SER A 27 6.79 -28.23 1.91
CA SER A 27 6.47 -29.30 0.98
C SER A 27 7.24 -29.18 -0.34
N ASP A 28 7.63 -27.96 -0.71
CA ASP A 28 8.46 -27.64 -1.87
C ASP A 28 9.48 -26.54 -1.51
N PRO A 29 10.66 -26.91 -0.96
CA PRO A 29 11.71 -25.95 -0.65
C PRO A 29 12.28 -25.23 -1.88
N ALA A 30 12.27 -25.87 -3.05
CA ALA A 30 12.80 -25.29 -4.29
C ALA A 30 12.03 -24.04 -4.71
N SER A 31 10.71 -24.02 -4.49
CA SER A 31 9.87 -22.83 -4.72
C SER A 31 10.39 -21.55 -4.05
N VAL A 32 11.09 -21.68 -2.92
CA VAL A 32 11.71 -20.56 -2.18
C VAL A 32 13.17 -20.38 -2.58
N LEU A 33 13.95 -21.46 -2.64
CA LEU A 33 15.40 -21.41 -2.87
C LEU A 33 15.79 -20.89 -4.26
N GLU A 34 14.89 -20.98 -5.24
CA GLU A 34 15.08 -20.45 -6.60
C GLU A 34 14.75 -18.97 -6.76
N LEU A 35 14.26 -18.30 -5.71
CA LEU A 35 13.94 -16.88 -5.75
C LEU A 35 15.20 -16.00 -5.78
N GLY A 36 15.02 -14.76 -6.24
CA GLY A 36 16.11 -13.79 -6.39
C GLY A 36 16.80 -13.44 -5.06
N GLN A 37 18.10 -13.21 -5.12
CA GLN A 37 18.97 -12.90 -3.97
C GLN A 37 19.72 -11.60 -4.22
N SER A 38 19.00 -10.49 -4.24
CA SER A 38 19.53 -9.20 -4.68
C SER A 38 19.94 -8.29 -3.53
N ASN A 39 19.75 -8.71 -2.27
CA ASN A 39 20.07 -7.89 -1.12
C ASN A 39 21.57 -7.96 -0.79
N GLY A 40 22.30 -6.87 -1.05
CA GLY A 40 23.75 -6.79 -0.79
C GLY A 40 24.18 -6.75 0.69
N PHE A 41 23.23 -6.71 1.63
CA PHE A 41 23.52 -6.66 3.07
C PHE A 41 23.32 -8.00 3.78
N ALA A 42 22.72 -9.00 3.11
CA ALA A 42 22.45 -10.31 3.68
C ALA A 42 23.74 -11.13 3.83
N GLN A 43 23.85 -11.86 4.94
CA GLN A 43 25.02 -12.73 5.20
C GLN A 43 24.73 -14.21 4.96
N ASP A 44 23.46 -14.57 4.83
CA ASP A 44 22.96 -15.93 4.61
C ASP A 44 22.05 -15.99 3.36
N PRO A 45 22.09 -17.07 2.56
CA PRO A 45 21.26 -17.18 1.36
C PRO A 45 19.75 -17.14 1.63
N VAL A 46 19.27 -17.81 2.68
CA VAL A 46 17.83 -17.83 3.03
C VAL A 46 17.40 -16.47 3.57
N GLU A 47 18.25 -15.83 4.36
CA GLU A 47 18.03 -14.44 4.76
C GLU A 47 17.94 -13.50 3.54
N ASN A 48 18.82 -13.66 2.56
CA ASN A 48 18.82 -12.85 1.34
C ASN A 48 17.52 -13.03 0.54
N ILE A 49 17.08 -14.28 0.37
CA ILE A 49 15.79 -14.60 -0.26
C ILE A 49 14.66 -13.87 0.47
N LEU A 50 14.59 -13.96 1.79
CA LEU A 50 13.54 -13.30 2.56
C LEU A 50 13.60 -11.77 2.47
N ARG A 51 14.79 -11.18 2.57
CA ARG A 51 14.99 -9.73 2.41
C ARG A 51 14.58 -9.21 1.04
N THR A 52 14.77 -10.02 0.01
CA THR A 52 14.50 -9.64 -1.38
C THR A 52 13.02 -9.81 -1.74
N ASN A 53 12.37 -10.87 -1.25
CA ASN A 53 11.10 -11.36 -1.81
C ASN A 53 9.91 -11.26 -0.85
N ALA A 54 10.12 -11.04 0.45
CA ALA A 54 9.04 -11.13 1.41
C ALA A 54 8.20 -9.85 1.53
N PHE A 55 6.94 -10.03 1.89
CA PHE A 55 5.91 -8.99 2.00
C PHE A 55 5.62 -8.70 3.48
N GLN A 56 5.53 -7.41 3.83
CA GLN A 56 5.05 -7.01 5.15
C GLN A 56 3.55 -7.26 5.24
N THR A 57 3.15 -8.05 6.23
CA THR A 57 1.80 -8.60 6.34
C THR A 57 1.29 -8.42 7.77
N PRO A 58 0.27 -7.59 8.03
CA PRO A 58 -0.29 -7.44 9.37
C PRO A 58 -1.14 -8.66 9.73
N LEU A 59 -0.82 -9.33 10.84
CA LEU A 59 -1.61 -10.45 11.37
C LEU A 59 -1.94 -10.15 12.83
N GLY A 60 -3.24 -10.07 13.16
CA GLY A 60 -3.70 -9.69 14.51
C GLY A 60 -3.23 -8.30 14.95
N GLY A 61 -3.08 -7.35 14.00
CA GLY A 61 -2.55 -6.00 14.27
C GLY A 61 -1.03 -5.93 14.44
N VAL A 62 -0.32 -7.06 14.37
CA VAL A 62 1.13 -7.14 14.51
C VAL A 62 1.76 -7.29 13.12
N PRO A 63 2.79 -6.50 12.76
CA PRO A 63 3.48 -6.64 11.49
C PRO A 63 4.29 -7.94 11.46
N HIS A 64 4.00 -8.79 10.47
CA HIS A 64 4.73 -10.01 10.16
C HIS A 64 5.37 -9.92 8.77
N ILE A 65 6.17 -10.93 8.45
CA ILE A 65 6.78 -11.12 7.15
C ILE A 65 6.20 -12.41 6.58
N ALA A 66 5.74 -12.36 5.34
CA ALA A 66 5.24 -13.54 4.64
C ALA A 66 5.91 -13.62 3.27
N LEU A 67 6.31 -14.82 2.88
CA LEU A 67 6.88 -15.09 1.56
C LEU A 67 5.83 -15.77 0.69
N TYR A 68 5.62 -15.21 -0.49
CA TYR A 68 4.66 -15.74 -1.47
C TYR A 68 5.41 -16.03 -2.78
N PRO A 69 5.93 -17.25 -2.99
CA PRO A 69 6.84 -17.54 -4.11
C PRO A 69 6.33 -17.11 -5.48
N THR A 70 5.06 -17.35 -5.78
CA THR A 70 4.44 -16.96 -7.05
C THR A 70 4.38 -15.44 -7.22
N VAL A 71 3.97 -14.71 -6.18
CA VAL A 71 3.84 -13.24 -6.21
C VAL A 71 5.19 -12.55 -6.20
N SER A 72 6.20 -13.16 -5.57
CA SER A 72 7.58 -12.64 -5.48
C SER A 72 8.27 -12.50 -6.85
N ARG A 73 7.74 -13.15 -7.89
CA ARG A 73 8.25 -13.06 -9.26
C ARG A 73 7.79 -11.81 -10.01
N ILE A 74 6.86 -11.04 -9.46
CA ILE A 74 6.30 -9.85 -10.12
C ILE A 74 7.24 -8.67 -9.92
N ASN A 75 7.68 -8.06 -11.03
CA ASN A 75 8.63 -6.95 -11.00
C ASN A 75 8.01 -5.62 -10.52
N HIS A 76 8.91 -4.71 -10.14
CA HIS A 76 8.55 -3.37 -9.72
C HIS A 76 8.29 -2.41 -10.88
N ALA A 77 7.24 -1.59 -10.75
CA ALA A 77 7.14 -0.30 -11.44
C ALA A 77 6.70 0.80 -10.47
N CYS A 78 7.23 2.02 -10.64
CA CYS A 78 6.80 3.20 -9.86
C CYS A 78 5.40 3.70 -10.25
N LYS A 79 4.90 3.22 -11.39
CA LYS A 79 3.56 3.46 -11.93
C LYS A 79 2.97 2.11 -12.39
N PRO A 80 2.63 1.22 -11.44
CA PRO A 80 2.31 -0.18 -11.74
C PRO A 80 0.96 -0.34 -12.45
N ASN A 81 0.74 -1.50 -13.06
CA ASN A 81 -0.55 -1.88 -13.65
C ASN A 81 -1.35 -2.87 -12.77
N ALA A 82 -0.78 -3.33 -11.66
CA ALA A 82 -1.45 -4.15 -10.66
C ALA A 82 -1.09 -3.72 -9.22
N TYR A 83 -1.90 -4.17 -8.26
CA TYR A 83 -1.67 -3.97 -6.83
C TYR A 83 -1.79 -5.29 -6.07
N THR A 84 -1.13 -5.35 -4.91
CA THR A 84 -1.17 -6.50 -4.00
C THR A 84 -2.27 -6.31 -2.96
N ARG A 85 -3.08 -7.33 -2.74
CA ARG A 85 -4.06 -7.39 -1.66
C ARG A 85 -3.77 -8.57 -0.75
N PHE A 86 -3.59 -8.29 0.54
CA PHE A 86 -3.51 -9.31 1.58
C PHE A 86 -4.90 -9.57 2.19
N MET A 87 -5.25 -10.85 2.33
CA MET A 87 -6.48 -11.32 2.97
C MET A 87 -6.12 -11.97 4.32
N PRO A 88 -6.34 -11.27 5.45
CA PRO A 88 -5.96 -11.76 6.77
C PRO A 88 -6.64 -13.07 7.16
N GLU A 89 -7.88 -13.29 6.71
CA GLU A 89 -8.71 -14.44 7.08
C GLU A 89 -8.18 -15.75 6.50
N THR A 90 -7.57 -15.69 5.32
CA THR A 90 -7.03 -16.86 4.59
C THR A 90 -5.51 -16.86 4.50
N LEU A 91 -4.84 -15.80 4.99
CA LEU A 91 -3.41 -15.55 4.85
C LEU A 91 -2.90 -15.49 3.40
N GLN A 92 -3.81 -15.23 2.45
CA GLN A 92 -3.52 -15.21 1.02
C GLN A 92 -3.13 -13.80 0.54
N VAL A 93 -2.28 -13.75 -0.49
CA VAL A 93 -2.07 -12.55 -1.30
C VAL A 93 -2.67 -12.76 -2.68
N SER A 94 -3.41 -11.76 -3.13
CA SER A 94 -3.99 -11.68 -4.47
C SER A 94 -3.42 -10.48 -5.21
N ILE A 95 -3.42 -10.56 -6.54
CA ILE A 95 -2.97 -9.50 -7.44
C ILE A 95 -4.18 -9.02 -8.21
N GLY A 96 -4.54 -7.75 -8.02
CA GLY A 96 -5.63 -7.09 -8.74
C GLY A 96 -5.08 -6.17 -9.81
N ALA A 97 -5.68 -6.21 -11.00
CA ALA A 97 -5.35 -5.25 -12.06
C ALA A 97 -5.85 -3.84 -11.65
N ALA A 98 -4.97 -2.84 -11.75
CA ALA A 98 -5.31 -1.44 -11.50
C ALA A 98 -5.84 -0.74 -12.77
N LYS A 99 -5.56 -1.32 -13.94
CA LYS A 99 -5.94 -0.85 -15.27
C LYS A 99 -5.94 -2.02 -16.25
N ALA A 100 -6.43 -1.80 -17.46
CA ALA A 100 -6.36 -2.82 -18.51
C ALA A 100 -4.89 -3.20 -18.80
N ILE A 101 -4.63 -4.51 -18.89
CA ILE A 101 -3.31 -5.10 -19.18
C ILE A 101 -3.43 -5.83 -20.51
N GLN A 102 -2.60 -5.47 -21.49
CA GLN A 102 -2.65 -6.08 -22.81
C GLN A 102 -1.94 -7.45 -22.86
N PRO A 103 -2.30 -8.34 -23.80
CA PRO A 103 -1.56 -9.59 -24.00
C PRO A 103 -0.06 -9.33 -24.24
N GLY A 104 0.78 -9.97 -23.44
CA GLY A 104 2.25 -9.80 -23.49
C GLY A 104 2.78 -8.59 -22.69
N GLU A 105 1.91 -7.74 -22.12
CA GLU A 105 2.33 -6.71 -21.18
C GLU A 105 2.71 -7.35 -19.83
N GLU A 106 3.85 -6.92 -19.29
CA GLU A 106 4.32 -7.40 -17.99
C GLU A 106 3.41 -6.89 -16.86
N ILE A 107 3.00 -7.80 -15.97
CA ILE A 107 2.32 -7.43 -14.72
C ILE A 107 3.36 -6.87 -13.76
N THR A 108 3.11 -5.67 -13.23
CA THR A 108 4.01 -4.98 -12.30
C THR A 108 3.27 -4.49 -11.07
N ILE A 109 3.96 -4.50 -9.92
CA ILE A 109 3.47 -3.95 -8.64
C ILE A 109 4.44 -2.89 -8.11
N SER A 110 4.05 -2.14 -7.09
CA SER A 110 4.98 -1.25 -6.39
C SER A 110 5.56 -1.94 -5.17
N TYR A 111 6.90 -1.98 -5.05
CA TYR A 111 7.59 -2.50 -3.85
C TYR A 111 7.67 -1.45 -2.74
N ILE A 112 7.42 -0.20 -3.09
CA ILE A 112 7.53 0.97 -2.22
C ILE A 112 6.17 1.67 -2.15
N THR A 113 6.01 2.54 -1.16
CA THR A 113 4.83 3.41 -1.09
C THR A 113 4.67 4.22 -2.38
N LEU A 114 3.46 4.23 -2.92
CA LEU A 114 3.13 5.04 -4.08
C LEU A 114 3.10 6.53 -3.71
N GLY A 115 3.44 7.39 -4.68
CA GLY A 115 3.35 8.84 -4.52
C GLY A 115 4.67 9.54 -4.23
N ASP A 116 5.75 8.83 -3.92
CA ASP A 116 7.07 9.43 -3.68
C ASP A 116 7.68 10.06 -4.96
N PRO A 117 8.45 11.16 -4.86
CA PRO A 117 9.23 11.72 -5.97
C PRO A 117 10.46 10.87 -6.33
N THR A 118 11.04 11.10 -7.50
CA THR A 118 12.10 10.27 -8.10
C THR A 118 13.30 10.01 -7.18
N PRO A 119 13.88 11.02 -6.49
CA PRO A 119 15.01 10.78 -5.59
C PRO A 119 14.67 9.84 -4.43
N THR A 120 13.47 10.01 -3.85
CA THR A 120 12.98 9.18 -2.75
C THR A 120 12.72 7.75 -3.22
N ARG A 121 12.11 7.56 -4.41
CA ARG A 121 11.92 6.22 -4.99
C ARG A 121 13.25 5.53 -5.23
N ALA A 122 14.23 6.23 -5.83
CA ALA A 122 15.55 5.68 -6.09
C ALA A 122 16.25 5.22 -4.80
N GLN A 123 16.18 6.02 -3.73
CA GLN A 123 16.72 5.66 -2.43
C GLN A 123 16.02 4.41 -1.85
N LYS A 124 14.68 4.37 -1.84
CA LYS A 124 13.92 3.24 -1.30
C LYS A 124 14.16 1.94 -2.06
N LEU A 125 14.44 2.01 -3.37
CA LEU A 125 14.66 0.84 -4.21
C LEU A 125 16.08 0.24 -4.09
N GLN A 126 17.03 0.95 -3.47
CA GLN A 126 18.41 0.46 -3.31
C GLN A 126 18.49 -0.90 -2.60
N GLN A 127 17.54 -1.22 -1.71
CA GLN A 127 17.52 -2.49 -0.99
C GLN A 127 17.30 -3.72 -1.88
N TRP A 128 16.83 -3.54 -3.12
CA TRP A 128 16.69 -4.61 -4.11
C TRP A 128 17.82 -4.64 -5.15
N GLY A 129 18.81 -3.75 -5.05
CA GLY A 129 20.02 -3.81 -5.88
C GLY A 129 19.80 -3.53 -7.38
N PHE A 130 18.71 -2.86 -7.78
CA PHE A 130 18.46 -2.49 -9.18
C PHE A 130 18.18 -0.99 -9.37
N THR A 131 18.37 -0.51 -10.60
CA THR A 131 17.92 0.82 -11.02
C THR A 131 16.61 0.70 -11.79
N CYS A 132 15.55 1.35 -11.32
CA CYS A 132 14.23 1.24 -11.94
C CYS A 132 14.22 1.86 -13.35
N SER A 133 13.76 1.07 -14.32
CA SER A 133 13.64 1.43 -15.75
C SER A 133 12.20 1.63 -16.21
N CYS A 134 11.22 1.69 -15.30
CA CYS A 134 9.81 1.87 -15.66
C CYS A 134 9.58 3.22 -16.37
N ALA A 135 8.45 3.34 -17.08
CA ALA A 135 8.10 4.52 -17.88
C ALA A 135 8.19 5.85 -17.09
N LEU A 136 7.87 5.84 -15.79
CA LEU A 136 8.02 7.04 -14.95
C LEU A 136 9.48 7.43 -14.71
N CYS A 137 10.37 6.45 -14.53
CA CYS A 137 11.79 6.71 -14.24
C CYS A 137 12.60 7.04 -15.50
N THR A 138 12.19 6.50 -16.65
CA THR A 138 12.83 6.71 -17.96
C THR A 138 12.21 7.82 -18.79
N ALA A 139 11.13 8.45 -18.32
CA ALA A 139 10.53 9.61 -18.96
C ALA A 139 11.53 10.78 -19.12
N PRO A 140 11.29 11.68 -20.09
CA PRO A 140 12.07 12.90 -20.25
C PRO A 140 12.19 13.71 -18.95
N ALA A 141 13.31 14.42 -18.77
CA ALA A 141 13.59 15.16 -17.54
C ALA A 141 12.45 16.11 -17.13
N HIS A 142 11.92 16.89 -18.08
CA HIS A 142 10.82 17.83 -17.82
C HIS A 142 9.52 17.14 -17.36
N GLU A 143 9.19 15.96 -17.89
CA GLU A 143 8.01 15.18 -17.47
C GLU A 143 8.20 14.62 -16.05
N ARG A 144 9.40 14.11 -15.75
CA ARG A 144 9.75 13.62 -14.41
C ARG A 144 9.73 14.74 -13.38
N GLU A 145 10.26 15.90 -13.71
CA GLU A 145 10.23 17.09 -12.84
C GLU A 145 8.79 17.54 -12.55
N ALA A 146 7.93 17.55 -13.57
CA ALA A 146 6.52 17.88 -13.42
C ALA A 146 5.77 16.84 -12.55
N SER A 147 6.05 15.54 -12.73
CA SER A 147 5.50 14.48 -11.88
C SER A 147 5.99 14.60 -10.44
N ASP A 148 7.29 14.82 -10.24
CA ASP A 148 7.87 15.02 -8.91
C ASP A 148 7.28 16.24 -8.20
N ALA A 149 7.00 17.33 -8.92
CA ALA A 149 6.31 18.50 -8.37
C ALA A 149 4.89 18.16 -7.89
N ARG A 150 4.09 17.45 -8.71
CA ARG A 150 2.74 17.00 -8.33
C ARG A 150 2.76 16.06 -7.14
N ARG A 151 3.72 15.12 -7.10
CA ARG A 151 3.91 14.16 -6.00
C ARG A 151 4.25 14.84 -4.68
N ARG A 152 5.19 15.80 -4.68
CA ARG A 152 5.49 16.63 -3.50
C ARG A 152 4.29 17.47 -3.06
N GLN A 153 3.51 17.99 -4.02
CA GLN A 153 2.29 18.72 -3.73
C GLN A 153 1.24 17.82 -3.06
N ILE A 154 1.03 16.59 -3.56
CA ILE A 154 0.14 15.60 -2.95
C ILE A 154 0.56 15.32 -1.51
N GLU A 155 1.84 15.04 -1.27
CA GLU A 155 2.39 14.79 0.07
C GLU A 155 2.10 15.97 1.02
N THR A 156 2.46 17.19 0.59
CA THR A 156 2.24 18.41 1.38
C THR A 156 0.77 18.63 1.70
N LEU A 157 -0.12 18.45 0.71
CA LEU A 157 -1.56 18.65 0.88
C LEU A 157 -2.19 17.60 1.81
N ARG A 158 -1.74 16.35 1.78
CA ARG A 158 -2.20 15.31 2.71
C ARG A 158 -1.83 15.67 4.14
N ASP A 159 -0.59 16.08 4.36
CA ASP A 159 -0.12 16.52 5.67
C ASP A 159 -0.87 17.76 6.17
N ASP A 160 -1.10 18.74 5.29
CA ASP A 160 -1.87 19.93 5.60
C ASP A 160 -3.35 19.62 5.91
N ALA A 161 -3.95 18.64 5.23
CA ALA A 161 -5.31 18.19 5.51
C ALA A 161 -5.41 17.60 6.92
N VAL A 162 -4.47 16.72 7.30
CA VAL A 162 -4.41 16.13 8.64
C VAL A 162 -4.22 17.21 9.71
N ARG A 163 -3.26 18.12 9.52
CA ARG A 163 -3.02 19.24 10.45
C ARG A 163 -4.25 20.13 10.60
N ALA A 164 -4.91 20.48 9.49
CA ALA A 164 -6.10 21.33 9.52
C ALA A 164 -7.26 20.64 10.26
N PHE A 165 -7.48 19.34 10.02
CA PHE A 165 -8.53 18.58 10.69
C PHE A 165 -8.28 18.49 12.20
N GLN A 166 -7.07 18.14 12.61
CA GLN A 166 -6.67 18.09 14.03
C GLN A 166 -6.78 19.45 14.73
N ALA A 167 -6.56 20.55 13.99
CA ALA A 167 -6.53 21.91 14.51
C ALA A 167 -7.89 22.63 14.53
N GLY A 168 -9.01 21.93 14.38
CA GLY A 168 -10.31 22.60 14.47
C GLY A 168 -10.93 23.03 13.13
N ARG A 169 -10.32 22.72 11.98
CA ARG A 169 -10.56 23.44 10.71
C ARG A 169 -11.05 22.51 9.59
N PRO A 170 -12.25 21.91 9.73
CA PRO A 170 -12.76 20.90 8.78
C PRO A 170 -12.88 21.41 7.34
N TYR A 171 -13.31 22.66 7.12
CA TYR A 171 -13.40 23.23 5.76
C TYR A 171 -12.02 23.38 5.09
N GLN A 172 -10.99 23.70 5.87
CA GLN A 172 -9.62 23.80 5.37
C GLN A 172 -9.08 22.41 5.02
N ALA A 173 -9.33 21.42 5.88
CA ALA A 173 -9.00 20.02 5.60
C ALA A 173 -9.68 19.53 4.33
N LEU A 174 -10.99 19.78 4.19
CA LEU A 174 -11.76 19.39 3.01
C LEU A 174 -11.19 19.99 1.72
N ARG A 175 -10.79 21.27 1.76
CA ARG A 175 -10.18 21.95 0.62
C ARG A 175 -8.88 21.25 0.19
N PHE A 176 -8.02 20.91 1.14
CA PHE A 176 -6.77 20.21 0.86
C PHE A 176 -7.03 18.80 0.32
N THR A 177 -7.93 18.03 0.93
CA THR A 177 -8.30 16.68 0.45
C THR A 177 -8.86 16.71 -0.97
N ARG A 178 -9.69 17.70 -1.32
CA ARG A 178 -10.18 17.88 -2.71
C ARG A 178 -9.06 18.16 -3.71
N GLN A 179 -8.06 18.95 -3.31
CA GLN A 179 -6.89 19.22 -4.15
C GLN A 179 -6.05 17.95 -4.36
N VAL A 180 -5.88 17.12 -3.33
CA VAL A 180 -5.24 15.80 -3.46
C VAL A 180 -5.96 14.96 -4.50
N VAL A 181 -7.29 14.78 -4.36
CA VAL A 181 -8.12 14.00 -5.29
C VAL A 181 -8.00 14.50 -6.73
N GLY A 182 -7.89 15.82 -6.94
CA GLY A 182 -7.68 16.41 -8.27
C GLY A 182 -6.34 16.08 -8.92
N LEU A 183 -5.31 15.75 -8.13
CA LEU A 183 -3.97 15.43 -8.63
C LEU A 183 -3.75 13.93 -8.86
N LEU A 184 -4.52 13.06 -8.19
CA LEU A 184 -4.35 11.60 -8.28
C LEU A 184 -4.42 11.03 -9.71
N PRO A 185 -5.35 11.47 -10.61
CA PRO A 185 -5.45 10.90 -11.95
C PRO A 185 -4.17 11.05 -12.78
N ALA A 186 -3.53 12.22 -12.70
CA ALA A 186 -2.32 12.52 -13.47
C ALA A 186 -1.13 11.62 -13.08
N GLU A 187 -1.15 11.09 -11.86
CA GLU A 187 -0.10 10.23 -11.32
C GLU A 187 -0.49 8.75 -11.26
N GLU A 188 -1.70 8.40 -11.71
CA GLU A 188 -2.29 7.05 -11.63
C GLU A 188 -2.22 6.44 -10.22
N LEU A 189 -2.48 7.26 -9.20
CA LEU A 189 -2.43 6.87 -7.79
C LEU A 189 -3.78 6.30 -7.33
N PHE A 190 -4.31 5.33 -8.07
CA PHE A 190 -5.64 4.74 -7.83
C PHE A 190 -5.85 4.19 -6.40
N PRO A 191 -4.84 3.56 -5.76
CA PRO A 191 -5.00 3.07 -4.39
C PRO A 191 -5.29 4.15 -3.35
N LEU A 192 -5.00 5.43 -3.64
CA LEU A 192 -5.20 6.52 -2.68
C LEU A 192 -6.65 7.06 -2.64
N TYR A 193 -7.51 6.71 -3.60
CA TYR A 193 -8.88 7.26 -3.66
C TYR A 193 -9.75 6.86 -2.45
N SER A 194 -9.70 5.60 -2.02
CA SER A 194 -10.50 5.11 -0.88
C SER A 194 -10.18 5.90 0.38
N GLU A 195 -8.89 6.07 0.69
CA GLU A 195 -8.43 6.87 1.83
C GLU A 195 -8.91 8.33 1.73
N GLN A 196 -8.79 8.95 0.56
CA GLN A 196 -9.21 10.36 0.41
C GLN A 196 -10.72 10.54 0.52
N TYR A 197 -11.52 9.61 -0.03
CA TYR A 197 -12.97 9.66 0.11
C TYR A 197 -13.41 9.37 1.55
N GLU A 198 -12.76 8.44 2.25
CA GLU A 198 -13.03 8.23 3.68
C GLU A 198 -12.72 9.49 4.50
N ASN A 199 -11.59 10.15 4.23
CA ASN A 199 -11.24 11.42 4.89
C ASN A 199 -12.31 12.49 4.64
N MET A 200 -12.83 12.60 3.42
CA MET A 200 -13.94 13.52 3.12
C MET A 200 -15.21 13.13 3.88
N ALA A 201 -15.57 11.84 3.91
CA ALA A 201 -16.72 11.34 4.65
C ALA A 201 -16.63 11.70 6.13
N ARG A 202 -15.46 11.49 6.74
CA ARG A 202 -15.16 11.84 8.14
C ARG A 202 -15.29 13.34 8.40
N ILE A 203 -14.77 14.17 7.51
CA ILE A 203 -14.87 15.63 7.63
C ILE A 203 -16.34 16.08 7.59
N PHE A 204 -17.15 15.53 6.69
CA PHE A 204 -18.58 15.87 6.61
C PHE A 204 -19.39 15.34 7.79
N TYR A 205 -19.04 14.15 8.30
CA TYR A 205 -19.62 13.60 9.53
C TYR A 205 -19.42 14.56 10.71
N VAL A 206 -18.20 15.05 10.91
CA VAL A 206 -17.88 16.07 11.93
C VAL A 206 -18.63 17.39 11.72
N LEU A 207 -18.87 17.77 10.46
CA LEU A 207 -19.68 18.94 10.11
C LEU A 207 -21.20 18.72 10.27
N ARG A 208 -21.63 17.50 10.66
CA ARG A 208 -23.03 17.07 10.74
C ARG A 208 -23.78 17.15 9.40
N ASP A 209 -23.05 17.13 8.30
CA ASP A 209 -23.57 17.06 6.94
C ASP A 209 -23.59 15.60 6.49
N MET A 210 -24.63 14.89 6.94
CA MET A 210 -24.74 13.45 6.74
C MET A 210 -24.98 13.04 5.28
N GLU A 211 -25.57 13.93 4.47
CA GLU A 211 -25.76 13.67 3.03
C GLU A 211 -24.42 13.55 2.33
N ASN A 212 -23.52 14.52 2.53
CA ASN A 212 -22.18 14.43 1.96
C ASN A 212 -21.32 13.36 2.64
N ALA A 213 -21.46 13.15 3.95
CA ALA A 213 -20.74 12.09 4.65
C ALA A 213 -21.02 10.73 4.02
N GLU A 214 -22.30 10.38 3.85
CA GLU A 214 -22.74 9.12 3.25
C GLU A 214 -22.31 8.99 1.79
N LYS A 215 -22.39 10.08 1.01
CA LYS A 215 -21.91 10.10 -0.37
C LYS A 215 -20.45 9.68 -0.47
N TYR A 216 -19.55 10.33 0.28
CA TYR A 216 -18.12 10.04 0.20
C TYR A 216 -17.77 8.69 0.87
N ALA A 217 -18.49 8.27 1.89
CA ALA A 217 -18.35 6.93 2.46
C ALA A 217 -18.64 5.85 1.41
N ASN A 218 -19.75 5.99 0.67
CA ASN A 218 -20.09 5.07 -0.40
C ASN A 218 -19.06 5.08 -1.55
N MET A 219 -18.51 6.24 -1.89
CA MET A 219 -17.41 6.34 -2.86
C MET A 219 -16.15 5.59 -2.38
N SER A 220 -15.77 5.74 -1.11
CA SER A 220 -14.64 5.01 -0.51
C SER A 220 -14.86 3.49 -0.56
N LEU A 221 -16.02 3.02 -0.07
CA LEU A 221 -16.38 1.60 -0.10
C LEU A 221 -16.49 1.08 -1.54
N GLY A 222 -16.94 1.90 -2.49
CA GLY A 222 -16.94 1.57 -3.91
C GLY A 222 -15.55 1.27 -4.45
N VAL A 223 -14.59 2.16 -4.18
CA VAL A 223 -13.18 1.96 -4.55
C VAL A 223 -12.61 0.69 -3.91
N LEU A 224 -12.93 0.42 -2.63
CA LEU A 224 -12.49 -0.81 -1.97
C LEU A 224 -13.07 -2.08 -2.61
N ARG A 225 -14.32 -2.05 -3.09
CA ARG A 225 -14.93 -3.17 -3.84
C ARG A 225 -14.27 -3.37 -5.20
N GLU A 226 -14.04 -2.30 -5.94
CA GLU A 226 -13.29 -2.35 -7.21
C GLU A 226 -11.88 -2.89 -7.02
N GLN A 227 -11.27 -2.59 -5.87
CA GLN A 227 -9.97 -3.12 -5.47
C GLN A 227 -10.04 -4.55 -4.88
N GLY A 228 -11.23 -5.13 -4.83
CA GLY A 228 -11.49 -6.46 -4.29
C GLY A 228 -11.34 -6.57 -2.78
N TYR A 229 -11.12 -5.49 -2.03
CA TYR A 229 -11.05 -5.51 -0.56
C TYR A 229 -12.39 -5.84 0.10
N LEU A 230 -13.49 -5.51 -0.56
CA LEU A 230 -14.85 -5.79 -0.14
C LEU A 230 -15.55 -6.60 -1.24
N GLU A 231 -16.44 -7.50 -0.83
CA GLU A 231 -17.24 -8.28 -1.79
C GLU A 231 -18.34 -7.40 -2.41
N TYR A 232 -18.78 -7.76 -3.61
CA TYR A 232 -19.99 -7.19 -4.21
C TYR A 232 -21.23 -7.79 -3.53
N GLY A 233 -21.46 -7.36 -2.28
CA GLY A 233 -22.60 -7.80 -1.49
C GLY A 233 -23.94 -7.21 -1.97
N ASP A 234 -25.01 -7.81 -1.47
CA ASP A 234 -26.38 -7.30 -1.57
C ASP A 234 -26.55 -5.99 -0.77
N GLY A 235 -27.78 -5.46 -0.74
CA GLY A 235 -28.07 -4.20 -0.04
C GLY A 235 -27.78 -4.26 1.47
N GLU A 236 -27.87 -5.44 2.09
CA GLU A 236 -27.68 -5.63 3.53
C GLU A 236 -26.20 -5.62 3.90
N SER A 237 -25.36 -6.28 3.10
CA SER A 237 -23.90 -6.24 3.24
C SER A 237 -23.35 -4.80 3.13
N ARG A 238 -23.84 -4.03 2.14
CA ARG A 238 -23.45 -2.62 1.97
C ARG A 238 -23.85 -1.75 3.15
N LYS A 239 -25.03 -2.00 3.70
CA LYS A 239 -25.51 -1.31 4.90
C LYS A 239 -24.63 -1.60 6.10
N GLY A 240 -24.24 -2.86 6.32
CA GLY A 240 -23.35 -3.26 7.41
C GLY A 240 -21.94 -2.66 7.29
N GLU A 241 -21.40 -2.50 6.08
CA GLU A 241 -20.12 -1.81 5.87
C GLU A 241 -20.19 -0.32 6.26
N LEU A 242 -21.28 0.34 5.87
CA LEU A 242 -21.51 1.74 6.21
C LEU A 242 -21.72 1.93 7.72
N GLU A 243 -22.49 1.06 8.36
CA GLU A 243 -22.70 1.06 9.82
C GLU A 243 -21.38 0.87 10.59
N ARG A 244 -20.49 -0.02 10.12
CA ARG A 244 -19.15 -0.18 10.72
C ARG A 244 -18.30 1.08 10.57
N LEU A 245 -18.38 1.78 9.44
CA LEU A 245 -17.67 3.04 9.23
C LEU A 245 -18.16 4.12 10.19
N TRP A 246 -19.48 4.24 10.38
CA TRP A 246 -20.08 5.18 11.33
C TRP A 246 -19.73 4.87 12.78
N ALA A 247 -19.75 3.61 13.19
CA ALA A 247 -19.32 3.22 14.53
C ALA A 247 -17.87 3.65 14.81
N ARG A 248 -16.98 3.49 13.81
CA ARG A 248 -15.59 3.95 13.92
C ARG A 248 -15.48 5.47 14.00
N PHE A 249 -16.25 6.21 13.19
CA PHE A 249 -16.23 7.67 13.26
C PHE A 249 -16.79 8.20 14.58
N GLU A 250 -17.82 7.58 15.14
CA GLU A 250 -18.34 7.93 16.46
C GLU A 250 -17.30 7.66 17.56
N GLU A 251 -16.61 6.52 17.52
CA GLU A 251 -15.54 6.19 18.47
C GLU A 251 -14.37 7.17 18.40
N GLU A 252 -13.94 7.54 17.19
CA GLU A 252 -12.77 8.37 16.95
C GLU A 252 -13.07 9.87 17.06
N GLU A 253 -14.29 10.30 16.72
CA GLU A 253 -14.65 11.70 16.48
C GLU A 253 -15.94 12.15 17.19
N GLY A 254 -16.74 11.27 17.81
CA GLY A 254 -18.06 11.60 18.37
C GLY A 254 -18.05 12.68 19.48
N GLY A 255 -16.91 12.87 20.14
CA GLY A 255 -16.68 13.95 21.11
C GLY A 255 -16.14 15.26 20.50
N ARG A 256 -15.85 15.29 19.20
CA ARG A 256 -15.40 16.48 18.49
C ARG A 256 -16.63 17.25 17.99
N TYR A 257 -16.80 18.44 18.55
CA TYR A 257 -17.79 19.50 18.20
C TYR A 257 -19.24 19.27 18.65
#